data_AF-A0A952R6Y2-F1
#
_entry.id   AF-A0A952R6Y2-F1
#
_cell.length_a   1.000
_cell.length_b   1.000
_cell.length_c   1.000
_cell.angle_alpha   90.00
_cell.angle_beta   90.00
_cell.angle_gamma   90.00
#
_symmetry.space_group_name_H-M   'P 1'
#
loop_
_entity.id
_entity.type
_entity.pdbx_description
1 polymer ?
#
loop_
_entity_poly.entity_id
_entity_poly.type
_entity_poly.pdbx_seq_one_letter_code
_entity_poly.pdbx_strand_id
1 'polypeptide(L)'
;MADEVIDAFTAEALFAELFLRWYKPLEREIHGGVLPPAREPLAARPASELPEHARGVILRQLERMTQAAQQDQARFLPENGQLGALWLRTFERAFTVDEARNLAVMADPEDRNNDFVVLCCEIAAAFGHLLKEADPTLEWIPEAPYWESWLFRPADNMKLHPFAATLRFMSTSRDGLLSDWLT
;
A
#
# COMPACT_ATOMS: atom_id res chain seq x y z
N MET A 1 12.41 20.77 16.86
CA MET A 1 13.12 20.39 15.62
C MET A 1 12.33 19.32 14.86
N ALA A 2 11.00 19.48 14.73
CA ALA A 2 10.14 18.52 14.02
C ALA A 2 9.52 19.14 12.74
N ASP A 3 9.80 20.42 12.46
CA ASP A 3 9.11 21.17 11.41
C ASP A 3 9.81 21.12 10.03
N GLU A 4 10.97 20.47 9.90
CA GLU A 4 11.76 20.43 8.65
C GLU A 4 11.76 19.05 7.93
N VAL A 5 11.04 18.05 8.45
CA VAL A 5 11.33 16.65 8.09
C VAL A 5 10.68 16.18 6.77
N ILE A 6 9.70 16.91 6.21
CA ILE A 6 9.10 16.57 4.91
C ILE A 6 8.92 17.84 4.07
N ASP A 7 10.01 18.32 3.47
CA ASP A 7 10.03 19.50 2.58
C ASP A 7 9.04 19.39 1.41
N ALA A 8 8.69 18.17 0.99
CA ALA A 8 7.68 17.88 -0.01
C ALA A 8 6.81 16.69 0.40
N PHE A 9 5.51 16.91 0.66
CA PHE A 9 4.56 15.84 0.97
C PHE A 9 4.16 15.06 -0.31
N THR A 10 5.12 14.33 -0.87
CA THR A 10 4.96 13.49 -2.07
C THR A 10 5.10 12.02 -1.71
N ALA A 11 4.54 11.13 -2.55
CA ALA A 11 4.65 9.69 -2.36
C ALA A 11 6.11 9.23 -2.32
N GLU A 12 6.95 9.77 -3.18
CA GLU A 12 8.38 9.45 -3.25
C GLU A 12 9.13 9.87 -1.97
N ALA A 13 8.83 11.07 -1.44
CA ALA A 13 9.45 11.53 -0.19
C ALA A 13 8.99 10.69 1.01
N LEU A 14 7.68 10.40 1.10
CA LEU A 14 7.13 9.56 2.16
C LEU A 14 7.69 8.14 2.10
N PHE A 15 7.86 7.58 0.90
CA PHE A 15 8.46 6.27 0.72
C PHE A 15 9.92 6.25 1.19
N ALA A 16 10.72 7.23 0.75
CA ALA A 16 12.11 7.32 1.14
C ALA A 16 12.30 7.47 2.65
N GLU A 17 11.47 8.28 3.30
CA GLU A 17 11.59 8.56 4.74
C GLU A 17 11.00 7.45 5.61
N LEU A 18 9.80 6.95 5.29
CA LEU A 18 9.04 6.07 6.19
C LEU A 18 9.13 4.58 5.82
N PHE A 19 9.47 4.24 4.58
CA PHE A 19 9.49 2.84 4.11
C PHE A 19 10.89 2.33 3.80
N LEU A 20 11.68 3.09 3.04
CA LEU A 20 13.00 2.68 2.56
C LEU A 20 13.98 2.41 3.71
N ARG A 21 13.81 3.08 4.85
CA ARG A 21 14.63 2.86 6.05
C ARG A 21 14.55 1.43 6.58
N TRP A 22 13.47 0.71 6.29
CA TRP A 22 13.29 -0.68 6.72
C TRP A 22 13.93 -1.71 5.78
N TYR A 23 14.42 -1.26 4.63
CA TYR A 23 15.12 -2.12 3.68
C TYR A 23 16.53 -2.41 4.17
N LYS A 24 16.99 -3.64 3.92
CA LYS A 24 18.40 -4.00 4.08
C LYS A 24 19.25 -3.22 3.07
N PRO A 25 20.56 -3.04 3.33
CA PRO A 25 21.44 -2.30 2.43
C PRO A 25 21.36 -2.76 0.96
N LEU A 26 21.41 -4.07 0.71
CA LEU A 26 21.31 -4.63 -0.64
C LEU A 26 19.94 -4.34 -1.30
N GLU A 27 18.86 -4.41 -0.54
CA GLU A 27 17.52 -4.10 -1.04
C GLU A 27 17.43 -2.61 -1.42
N ARG A 28 18.06 -1.71 -0.65
CA ARG A 28 18.14 -0.28 -1.01
C ARG A 28 18.91 -0.03 -2.30
N GLU A 29 20.00 -0.76 -2.52
CA GLU A 29 20.80 -0.67 -3.75
C GLU A 29 20.00 -1.11 -4.98
N ILE A 30 19.21 -2.19 -4.85
CA ILE A 30 18.38 -2.72 -5.93
C ILE A 30 17.23 -1.77 -6.27
N HIS A 31 16.53 -1.26 -5.27
CA HIS A 31 15.35 -0.42 -5.48
C HIS A 31 15.71 1.04 -5.76
N GLY A 32 16.97 1.43 -5.56
CA GLY A 32 17.46 2.80 -5.77
C GLY A 32 16.78 3.84 -4.88
N GLY A 33 16.02 3.41 -3.87
CA GLY A 33 15.17 4.27 -3.07
C GLY A 33 13.96 4.86 -3.81
N VAL A 34 13.56 4.25 -4.93
CA VAL A 34 12.47 4.75 -5.77
C VAL A 34 11.17 4.01 -5.44
N LEU A 35 10.11 4.77 -5.19
CA LEU A 35 8.76 4.23 -5.09
C LEU A 35 8.39 3.57 -6.44
N PRO A 36 8.07 2.27 -6.47
CA PRO A 36 7.69 1.60 -7.71
C PRO A 36 6.49 2.28 -8.41
N PRO A 37 6.36 2.10 -9.74
CA PRO A 37 5.17 2.53 -10.43
C PRO A 37 3.95 1.76 -9.88
N ALA A 38 2.81 2.43 -9.83
CA ALA A 38 1.60 1.76 -9.37
C ALA A 38 1.20 0.63 -10.34
N ARG A 39 1.42 0.81 -11.65
CA ARG A 39 1.18 -0.22 -12.67
C ARG A 39 2.37 -0.38 -13.58
N GLU A 40 2.64 -1.63 -13.96
CA GLU A 40 3.77 -1.97 -14.81
C GLU A 40 3.38 -3.11 -15.76
N PRO A 41 3.42 -2.93 -17.09
CA PRO A 41 3.24 -4.03 -18.02
C PRO A 41 4.46 -4.95 -17.98
N LEU A 42 4.23 -6.25 -18.09
CA LEU A 42 5.28 -7.25 -18.15
C LEU A 42 5.40 -7.90 -19.51
N ALA A 43 6.60 -8.41 -19.80
CA ALA A 43 6.86 -9.27 -20.95
C ALA A 43 6.48 -10.74 -20.68
N ALA A 44 6.49 -11.17 -19.42
CA ALA A 44 6.22 -12.54 -19.02
C ALA A 44 5.58 -12.59 -17.62
N ARG A 45 4.92 -13.71 -17.31
CA ARG A 45 4.36 -13.95 -15.98
C ARG A 45 5.47 -13.90 -14.93
N PRO A 46 5.37 -13.05 -13.92
CA PRO A 46 6.37 -12.92 -12.88
C PRO A 46 6.24 -14.08 -11.88
N ALA A 47 7.34 -14.41 -11.22
CA ALA A 47 7.35 -15.31 -10.09
C ALA A 47 8.07 -14.62 -8.94
N SER A 48 7.54 -14.77 -7.72
CA SER A 48 8.23 -14.32 -6.52
C SER A 48 9.53 -15.11 -6.35
N GLU A 49 10.62 -14.40 -6.08
CA GLU A 49 11.93 -14.99 -5.80
C GLU A 49 12.02 -15.58 -4.39
N LEU A 50 11.01 -15.33 -3.55
CA LEU A 50 10.97 -15.84 -2.20
C LEU A 50 10.80 -17.37 -2.17
N PRO A 51 11.48 -18.07 -1.23
CA PRO A 51 11.20 -19.45 -0.91
C PRO A 51 9.73 -19.66 -0.54
N GLU A 52 9.16 -20.82 -0.85
CA GLU A 52 7.73 -21.12 -0.65
C GLU A 52 7.24 -20.84 0.78
N HIS A 53 8.02 -21.22 1.79
CA HIS A 53 7.66 -20.97 3.19
C HIS A 53 7.58 -19.47 3.51
N ALA A 54 8.47 -18.66 2.93
CA ALA A 54 8.49 -17.21 3.10
C ALA A 54 7.29 -16.55 2.39
N ARG A 55 6.93 -17.03 1.19
CA ARG A 55 5.71 -16.59 0.48
C ARG A 55 4.48 -16.76 1.36
N GLY A 56 4.32 -17.91 2.02
CA GLY A 56 3.21 -18.14 2.94
C GLY A 56 3.18 -17.19 4.15
N VAL A 57 4.34 -16.77 4.66
CA VAL A 57 4.44 -15.78 5.75
C VAL A 57 3.98 -14.41 5.27
N ILE A 58 4.42 -13.97 4.09
CA ILE A 58 4.04 -12.68 3.50
C ILE A 58 2.54 -12.64 3.20
N LEU A 59 1.97 -13.69 2.60
CA LEU A 59 0.53 -13.76 2.32
C LEU A 59 -0.32 -13.66 3.59
N ARG A 60 0.08 -14.35 4.67
CA ARG A 60 -0.59 -14.20 5.98
C ARG A 60 -0.43 -12.80 6.56
N GLN A 61 0.70 -12.14 6.34
CA GLN A 61 0.88 -10.75 6.77
C GLN A 61 -0.08 -9.82 6.02
N LEU A 62 -0.21 -9.97 4.70
CA LEU A 62 -1.17 -9.21 3.89
C LEU A 62 -2.60 -9.43 4.41
N GLU A 63 -2.99 -10.69 4.67
CA GLU A 63 -4.31 -11.01 5.23
C GLU A 63 -4.54 -10.36 6.61
N ARG A 64 -3.55 -10.37 7.50
CA ARG A 64 -3.65 -9.68 8.80
C ARG A 64 -3.83 -8.18 8.65
N MET A 65 -3.14 -7.54 7.71
CA MET A 65 -3.30 -6.11 7.44
C MET A 65 -4.68 -5.80 6.84
N THR A 66 -5.22 -6.67 5.98
CA THR A 66 -6.61 -6.55 5.50
C THR A 66 -7.61 -6.65 6.66
N GLN A 67 -7.42 -7.58 7.58
CA GLN A 67 -8.28 -7.74 8.76
C GLN A 67 -8.17 -6.54 9.72
N ALA A 68 -6.96 -6.02 9.92
CA ALA A 68 -6.72 -4.83 10.73
C ALA A 68 -7.42 -3.61 10.14
N ALA A 69 -7.32 -3.39 8.82
CA ALA A 69 -8.06 -2.33 8.12
C ALA A 69 -9.58 -2.38 8.37
N GLN A 70 -10.16 -3.59 8.43
CA GLN A 70 -11.57 -3.77 8.72
C GLN A 70 -11.92 -3.49 10.18
N GLN A 71 -11.02 -3.79 11.13
CA GLN A 71 -11.22 -3.52 12.55
C GLN A 71 -11.07 -2.03 12.87
N ASP A 72 -10.11 -1.38 12.25
CA ASP A 72 -9.77 0.03 12.46
C ASP A 72 -10.68 0.98 11.67
N GLN A 73 -11.61 0.41 10.90
CA GLN A 73 -12.64 1.12 10.17
C GLN A 73 -13.35 2.19 10.99
N ALA A 74 -13.67 1.92 12.26
CA ALA A 74 -14.40 2.86 13.11
C ALA A 74 -13.67 4.19 13.31
N ARG A 75 -12.34 4.23 13.09
CA ARG A 75 -11.53 5.46 13.10
C ARG A 75 -11.86 6.39 11.93
N PHE A 76 -12.28 5.83 10.79
CA PHE A 76 -12.45 6.57 9.53
C PHE A 76 -13.90 6.60 9.05
N LEU A 77 -14.68 5.56 9.35
CA LEU A 77 -16.04 5.38 8.88
C LEU A 77 -16.99 5.32 10.08
N PRO A 78 -17.98 6.23 10.16
CA PRO A 78 -18.96 6.23 11.25
C PRO A 78 -19.91 5.01 11.21
N GLU A 79 -19.92 4.23 10.13
CA GLU A 79 -20.76 3.05 9.96
C GLU A 79 -19.91 1.78 9.86
N ASN A 80 -20.26 0.76 10.65
CA ASN A 80 -19.69 -0.59 10.62
C ASN A 80 -20.13 -1.34 9.34
N GLY A 81 -19.57 -0.96 8.19
CA GLY A 81 -19.73 -1.66 6.92
C GLY A 81 -18.76 -2.84 6.78
N GLN A 82 -19.17 -3.89 6.09
CA GLN A 82 -18.25 -4.94 5.64
C GLN A 82 -17.21 -4.35 4.67
N LEU A 83 -15.98 -4.87 4.67
CA LEU A 83 -14.98 -4.51 3.67
C LEU A 83 -15.55 -4.76 2.26
N GLY A 84 -15.50 -3.73 1.41
CA GLY A 84 -16.12 -3.75 0.08
C GLY A 84 -15.84 -2.47 -0.70
N ALA A 85 -16.32 -2.39 -1.94
CA ALA A 85 -16.14 -1.18 -2.75
C ALA A 85 -16.71 0.09 -2.09
N LEU A 86 -17.85 -0.01 -1.38
CA LEU A 86 -18.42 1.12 -0.65
C LEU A 86 -17.53 1.56 0.51
N TRP A 87 -16.92 0.61 1.23
CA TRP A 87 -15.98 0.88 2.31
C TRP A 87 -14.83 1.75 1.83
N LEU A 88 -14.19 1.35 0.73
CA LEU A 88 -13.03 2.07 0.19
C LEU A 88 -13.43 3.43 -0.39
N ARG A 89 -14.56 3.55 -1.08
CA ARG A 89 -15.09 4.88 -1.52
C ARG A 89 -15.39 5.80 -0.35
N THR A 90 -15.86 5.25 0.77
CA THR A 90 -16.15 6.07 1.94
C THR A 90 -14.85 6.51 2.61
N PHE A 91 -13.83 5.64 2.67
CA PHE A 91 -12.49 6.01 3.12
C PHE A 91 -11.88 7.10 2.25
N GLU A 92 -11.93 6.95 0.92
CA GLU A 92 -11.43 7.96 -0.04
C GLU A 92 -12.09 9.33 0.13
N ARG A 93 -13.36 9.38 0.57
CA ARG A 93 -14.10 10.62 0.81
C ARG A 93 -13.84 11.22 2.18
N ALA A 94 -13.61 10.37 3.19
CA ALA A 94 -13.42 10.81 4.58
C ALA A 94 -11.97 11.21 4.85
N PHE A 95 -11.02 10.45 4.30
CA PHE A 95 -9.59 10.61 4.56
C PHE A 95 -8.96 11.58 3.57
N THR A 96 -8.51 12.72 4.08
CA THR A 96 -7.96 13.84 3.32
C THR A 96 -6.43 13.81 3.29
N VAL A 97 -5.83 14.49 2.31
CA VAL A 97 -4.37 14.70 2.25
C VAL A 97 -3.84 15.45 3.48
N ASP A 98 -4.62 16.35 4.07
CA ASP A 98 -4.19 17.06 5.29
C ASP A 98 -4.16 16.14 6.50
N GLU A 99 -5.11 15.21 6.64
CA GLU A 99 -5.04 14.16 7.67
C GLU A 99 -3.85 13.22 7.44
N ALA A 100 -3.61 12.80 6.20
CA ALA A 100 -2.43 12.03 5.83
C ALA A 100 -1.14 12.77 6.20
N ARG A 101 -1.06 14.07 5.92
CA ARG A 101 0.09 14.92 6.26
C ARG A 101 0.29 15.02 7.76
N ASN A 102 -0.79 15.24 8.51
CA ASN A 102 -0.72 15.30 9.97
C ASN A 102 -0.21 13.99 10.56
N LEU A 103 -0.68 12.84 10.06
CA LEU A 103 -0.18 11.53 10.48
C LEU A 103 1.30 11.34 10.13
N ALA A 104 1.73 11.74 8.93
CA ALA A 104 3.12 11.59 8.51
C ALA A 104 4.09 12.48 9.32
N VAL A 105 3.69 13.72 9.65
CA VAL A 105 4.51 14.61 10.49
C VAL A 105 4.66 14.09 11.91
N MET A 106 3.62 13.43 12.43
CA MET A 106 3.64 12.82 13.76
C MET A 106 4.30 11.43 13.79
N ALA A 107 4.62 10.86 12.63
CA ALA A 107 5.23 9.55 12.53
C ALA A 107 6.70 9.62 12.95
N ASP A 108 7.11 8.73 13.86
CA ASP A 108 8.52 8.49 14.12
C ASP A 108 9.08 7.55 13.02
N PRO A 109 10.02 8.01 12.17
CA PRO A 109 10.60 7.17 11.13
C PRO A 109 11.42 6.00 11.70
N GLU A 110 11.82 6.04 12.98
CA GLU A 110 12.47 4.94 13.71
C GLU A 110 11.47 3.93 14.30
N ASP A 111 10.17 4.22 14.28
CA ASP A 111 9.13 3.29 14.68
C ASP A 111 8.44 2.70 13.45
N ARG A 112 8.64 1.40 13.24
CA ARG A 112 8.01 0.66 12.14
C ARG A 112 6.49 0.57 12.29
N ASN A 113 5.98 0.78 13.50
CA ASN A 113 4.56 0.74 13.81
C ASN A 113 3.95 2.15 13.96
N ASN A 114 4.60 3.18 13.43
CA ASN A 114 3.99 4.50 13.42
C ASN A 114 2.65 4.50 12.67
N ASP A 115 1.71 5.33 13.13
CA ASP A 115 0.34 5.39 12.63
C ASP A 115 0.24 5.57 11.12
N PHE A 116 1.14 6.34 10.50
CA PHE A 116 1.10 6.57 9.06
C PHE A 116 1.44 5.30 8.27
N VAL A 117 2.54 4.62 8.63
CA VAL A 117 2.98 3.39 7.96
C VAL A 117 1.95 2.29 8.14
N VAL A 118 1.45 2.10 9.37
CA VAL A 118 0.43 1.10 9.68
C VAL A 118 -0.82 1.34 8.84
N LEU A 119 -1.36 2.56 8.88
CA LEU A 119 -2.55 2.90 8.11
C LEU A 119 -2.34 2.71 6.61
N CYS A 120 -1.22 3.20 6.05
CA CYS A 120 -0.91 3.03 4.63
C CYS A 120 -0.87 1.54 4.25
N CYS A 121 -0.28 0.69 5.09
CA CYS A 121 -0.19 -0.74 4.84
C CYS A 121 -1.53 -1.47 4.95
N GLU A 122 -2.37 -1.09 5.91
CA GLU A 122 -3.72 -1.60 6.09
C GLU A 122 -4.60 -1.27 4.89
N ILE A 123 -4.66 0.01 4.49
CA ILE A 123 -5.44 0.46 3.34
C ILE A 123 -4.94 -0.21 2.06
N ALA A 124 -3.63 -0.34 1.87
CA ALA A 124 -3.07 -1.01 0.69
C ALA A 124 -3.41 -2.51 0.63
N ALA A 125 -3.35 -3.22 1.76
CA ALA A 125 -3.72 -4.62 1.83
C ALA A 125 -5.23 -4.81 1.60
N ALA A 126 -6.07 -3.96 2.19
CA ALA A 126 -7.51 -3.92 1.94
C ALA A 126 -7.83 -3.63 0.47
N PHE A 127 -7.15 -2.65 -0.13
CA PHE A 127 -7.30 -2.33 -1.55
C PHE A 127 -6.90 -3.51 -2.43
N GLY A 128 -5.75 -4.14 -2.19
CA GLY A 128 -5.33 -5.33 -2.93
C GLY A 128 -6.30 -6.51 -2.79
N HIS A 129 -6.91 -6.69 -1.61
CA HIS A 129 -7.98 -7.67 -1.40
C HIS A 129 -9.21 -7.37 -2.26
N LEU A 130 -9.70 -6.13 -2.23
CA LEU A 130 -10.86 -5.69 -3.02
C LEU A 130 -10.63 -5.81 -4.53
N LEU A 131 -9.42 -5.54 -5.01
CA LEU A 131 -9.05 -5.78 -6.40
C LEU A 131 -9.21 -7.26 -6.77
N LYS A 132 -8.74 -8.18 -5.93
CA LYS A 132 -8.91 -9.63 -6.16
C LYS A 132 -10.36 -10.10 -6.06
N GLU A 133 -11.19 -9.48 -5.23
CA GLU A 133 -12.62 -9.79 -5.20
C GLU A 133 -13.31 -9.35 -6.50
N ALA A 134 -12.93 -8.20 -7.05
CA ALA A 134 -13.46 -7.68 -8.31
C ALA A 134 -12.94 -8.45 -9.53
N ASP A 135 -11.66 -8.85 -9.51
CA ASP A 135 -11.02 -9.69 -10.53
C ASP A 135 -10.30 -10.88 -9.87
N PRO A 136 -11.00 -12.03 -9.73
CA PRO A 136 -10.43 -13.24 -9.12
C PRO A 136 -9.24 -13.83 -9.88
N THR A 137 -8.96 -13.38 -11.10
CA THR A 137 -7.78 -13.81 -11.86
C THR A 137 -6.50 -13.15 -11.40
N LEU A 138 -6.60 -12.08 -10.58
CA LEU A 138 -5.44 -11.44 -9.98
C LEU A 138 -4.74 -12.38 -9.01
N GLU A 139 -3.41 -12.44 -9.09
CA GLU A 139 -2.57 -13.29 -8.25
C GLU A 139 -1.62 -12.43 -7.41
N TRP A 140 -1.48 -12.73 -6.12
CA TRP A 140 -0.44 -12.07 -5.32
C TRP A 140 0.93 -12.60 -5.72
N ILE A 141 1.85 -11.68 -5.99
CA ILE A 141 3.30 -11.90 -6.02
C ILE A 141 3.84 -11.40 -4.67
N PRO A 142 4.01 -12.29 -3.68
CA PRO A 142 4.50 -11.89 -2.37
C PRO A 142 5.98 -11.49 -2.45
N GLU A 143 6.32 -10.34 -1.87
CA GLU A 143 7.70 -9.86 -1.77
C GLU A 143 8.05 -9.51 -0.31
N ALA A 144 9.34 -9.34 -0.04
CA ALA A 144 9.85 -8.98 1.28
C ALA A 144 10.62 -7.66 1.21
N PRO A 145 10.22 -6.63 1.99
CA PRO A 145 9.10 -6.60 2.94
C PRO A 145 7.71 -6.69 2.26
N TYR A 146 6.68 -7.06 3.02
CA TYR A 146 5.36 -7.39 2.45
C TYR A 146 4.71 -6.24 1.66
N TRP A 147 5.05 -4.98 1.96
CA TRP A 147 4.55 -3.83 1.23
C TRP A 147 5.15 -3.69 -0.18
N GLU A 148 6.16 -4.48 -0.54
CA GLU A 148 6.65 -4.63 -1.92
C GLU A 148 5.84 -5.65 -2.73
N SER A 149 4.80 -6.26 -2.14
CA SER A 149 4.01 -7.27 -2.83
C SER A 149 3.14 -6.66 -3.93
N TRP A 150 3.00 -7.39 -5.01
CA TRP A 150 2.26 -6.97 -6.19
C TRP A 150 1.06 -7.88 -6.44
N LEU A 151 0.09 -7.40 -7.20
CA LEU A 151 -0.91 -8.22 -7.87
C LEU A 151 -0.54 -8.36 -9.35
N PHE A 152 -0.65 -9.57 -9.88
CA PHE A 152 -0.46 -9.86 -11.29
C PHE A 152 -1.78 -10.17 -11.96
N ARG A 153 -2.07 -9.53 -13.10
CA ARG A 153 -3.22 -9.81 -13.95
C ARG A 153 -2.78 -10.55 -15.21
N PRO A 154 -3.15 -11.84 -15.38
CA PRO A 154 -2.74 -12.61 -16.55
C PRO A 154 -3.34 -12.11 -17.88
N ALA A 155 -4.53 -11.52 -17.85
CA ALA A 155 -5.28 -11.15 -19.06
C ALA A 155 -4.54 -10.14 -19.94
N ASP A 156 -3.81 -9.21 -19.33
CA ASP A 156 -3.06 -8.14 -19.99
C ASP A 156 -1.60 -8.04 -19.53
N ASN A 157 -1.13 -9.06 -18.82
CA ASN A 157 0.23 -9.17 -18.30
C ASN A 157 0.64 -7.95 -17.44
N MET A 158 -0.28 -7.43 -16.63
CA MET A 158 -0.07 -6.22 -15.83
C MET A 158 0.30 -6.56 -14.38
N LYS A 159 1.33 -5.89 -13.85
CA LYS A 159 1.60 -5.79 -12.42
C LYS A 159 0.94 -4.56 -11.84
N LEU A 160 0.37 -4.74 -10.67
CA LEU A 160 -0.39 -3.77 -9.89
C LEU A 160 0.28 -3.69 -8.52
N HIS A 161 0.62 -2.49 -8.04
CA HIS A 161 1.27 -2.28 -6.75
C HIS A 161 0.32 -1.56 -5.77
N PRO A 162 -0.44 -2.29 -4.94
CA PRO A 162 -1.44 -1.69 -4.07
C PRO A 162 -0.86 -0.66 -3.10
N PHE A 163 0.35 -0.90 -2.57
CA PHE A 163 1.01 0.02 -1.64
C PHE A 163 1.48 1.32 -2.30
N ALA A 164 2.11 1.26 -3.48
CA ALA A 164 2.49 2.46 -4.21
C ALA A 164 1.25 3.27 -4.65
N ALA A 165 0.18 2.60 -5.07
CA ALA A 165 -1.09 3.26 -5.37
C ALA A 165 -1.66 3.99 -4.12
N THR A 166 -1.67 3.31 -2.98
CA THR A 166 -2.17 3.85 -1.70
C THR A 166 -1.34 5.04 -1.24
N LEU A 167 -0.02 4.94 -1.28
CA LEU A 167 0.87 6.04 -0.89
C LEU A 167 0.70 7.26 -1.80
N ARG A 168 0.51 7.03 -3.10
CA ARG A 168 0.18 8.10 -4.06
C ARG A 168 -1.15 8.77 -3.71
N PHE A 169 -2.21 7.99 -3.50
CA PHE A 169 -3.52 8.49 -3.05
C PHE A 169 -3.39 9.38 -1.79
N MET A 170 -2.70 8.88 -0.76
CA MET A 170 -2.52 9.60 0.51
C MET A 170 -1.70 10.89 0.37
N SER A 171 -0.87 11.01 -0.67
CA SER A 171 -0.01 12.19 -0.89
C SER A 171 -0.59 13.24 -1.83
N THR A 172 -1.48 12.89 -2.77
CA THR A 172 -1.91 13.81 -3.84
C THR A 172 -3.43 14.10 -3.91
N SER A 173 -4.31 13.33 -3.26
CA SER A 173 -5.79 13.43 -3.32
C SER A 173 -6.46 13.33 -4.69
N ARG A 174 -5.71 13.29 -5.80
CA ARG A 174 -6.26 13.49 -7.15
C ARG A 174 -6.71 12.21 -7.85
N ASP A 175 -6.24 11.06 -7.37
CA ASP A 175 -6.43 9.76 -8.01
C ASP A 175 -7.16 8.86 -7.01
N GLY A 176 -8.44 8.55 -7.26
CA GLY A 176 -9.17 7.58 -6.43
C GLY A 176 -8.60 6.18 -6.64
N LEU A 177 -8.34 5.45 -5.56
CA LEU A 177 -7.86 4.06 -5.61
C LEU A 177 -8.83 3.18 -6.40
N LEU A 178 -10.14 3.40 -6.30
CA LEU A 178 -11.11 2.60 -7.04
C LEU A 178 -11.40 3.11 -8.45
N SER A 179 -11.44 4.43 -8.65
CA SER A 179 -11.82 5.01 -9.96
C SER A 179 -10.86 4.62 -11.06
N ASP A 180 -9.58 4.46 -10.73
CA ASP A 180 -8.58 4.26 -11.76
C ASP A 180 -8.43 2.78 -12.10
N TRP A 181 -8.84 1.88 -11.19
CA TRP A 181 -8.45 0.46 -11.18
C TRP A 181 -9.58 -0.52 -11.46
N LEU A 182 -10.83 -0.11 -11.24
CA LEU A 182 -12.02 -0.94 -11.48
C LEU A 182 -12.85 -0.52 -12.70
N THR A 183 -12.32 0.37 -13.55
CA THR A 183 -12.91 0.74 -14.86
C THR A 183 -12.36 -0.13 -15.97
#